data_AF-A0A1D8A5I9-F1
#
_entry.id   AF-A0A1D8A5I9-F1
#
_cell.length_a   1.000
_cell.length_b   1.000
_cell.length_c   1.000
_cell.angle_alpha   90.00
_cell.angle_beta   90.00
_cell.angle_gamma   90.00
#
_symmetry.space_group_name_H-M   'P 1'
#
loop_
_entity.id
_entity.type
_entity.pdbx_description
1 polymer ?
#
loop_
_entity_poly.entity_id
_entity_poly.type
_entity_poly.pdbx_seq_one_letter_code
_entity_poly.pdbx_strand_id
1 'polypeptide(L)'
;MAIEVLAKRPLAQLATFDDVTWLDHELSDSHASGARDQGFGRELRGALAVRRQWLVEEDLAHEDAHGFRLRRGALAQLQRRELLRLAEEVSRDLGKTYVEAASEVRIEGRIARRIEAEAGGYAVIENARDFTLVPWSRDFARQVGKAGAGIVRDDTMPHWTLQRGRQGPEIG
;
A
#
# COMPACT_ATOMS: atom_id res chain seq x y z
N MET A 1 8.16 0.64 31.30
CA MET A 1 8.86 1.09 30.09
C MET A 1 8.28 0.29 28.93
N ALA A 2 7.20 0.81 28.32
CA ALA A 2 6.47 0.12 27.25
C ALA A 2 7.02 0.62 25.92
N ILE A 3 7.54 -0.30 25.11
CA ILE A 3 7.83 0.00 23.71
C ILE A 3 6.49 -0.07 22.99
N GLU A 4 5.76 1.04 23.02
CA GLU A 4 4.89 1.39 21.91
C GLU A 4 5.75 1.67 20.67
N VAL A 5 5.12 1.72 19.51
CA VAL A 5 5.65 2.16 18.21
C VAL A 5 6.11 1.02 17.31
N LEU A 6 5.13 0.45 16.62
CA LEU A 6 5.19 0.20 15.17
C LEU A 6 3.79 0.26 14.54
N ALA A 7 2.72 0.05 15.33
CA ALA A 7 1.36 0.18 14.86
C ALA A 7 0.79 1.58 15.15
N LYS A 8 0.35 2.30 14.10
CA LYS A 8 -0.46 3.53 14.22
C LYS A 8 -1.86 3.24 14.80
N ARG A 9 -2.26 1.96 14.92
CA ARG A 9 -3.56 1.46 15.41
C ARG A 9 -3.41 0.34 16.46
N PRO A 10 -4.37 0.17 17.38
CA PRO A 10 -4.40 -0.97 18.30
C PRO A 10 -4.41 -2.33 17.58
N LEU A 11 -3.77 -3.35 18.17
CA LEU A 11 -3.69 -4.72 17.62
C LEU A 11 -5.06 -5.31 17.22
N ALA A 12 -6.09 -5.07 18.02
CA ALA A 12 -7.45 -5.54 17.74
C ALA A 12 -8.04 -4.94 16.45
N GLN A 13 -7.67 -3.70 16.11
CA GLN A 13 -8.11 -3.08 14.87
C GLN A 13 -7.35 -3.63 13.66
N LEU A 14 -6.05 -3.87 13.81
CA LEU A 14 -5.24 -4.49 12.74
C LEU A 14 -5.73 -5.90 12.41
N ALA A 15 -6.20 -6.64 13.40
CA ALA A 15 -6.63 -8.02 13.21
C ALA A 15 -7.82 -8.18 12.24
N THR A 16 -8.62 -7.14 12.04
CA THR A 16 -9.81 -7.15 11.16
C THR A 16 -9.73 -6.08 10.06
N PHE A 17 -8.54 -5.50 9.85
CA PHE A 17 -8.38 -4.40 8.92
C PHE A 17 -8.42 -4.88 7.47
N ASP A 18 -9.24 -4.24 6.63
CA ASP A 18 -9.42 -4.60 5.21
C ASP A 18 -8.28 -4.09 4.31
N ASP A 19 -7.04 -4.35 4.72
CA ASP A 19 -5.79 -4.10 3.99
C ASP A 19 -4.66 -4.97 4.60
N VAL A 20 -3.49 -5.01 3.96
CA VAL A 20 -2.27 -5.64 4.47
C VAL A 20 -1.83 -4.99 5.78
N THR A 21 -1.52 -5.82 6.76
CA THR A 21 -0.98 -5.43 8.05
C THR A 21 0.32 -6.17 8.34
N TRP A 22 1.13 -5.68 9.28
CA TRP A 22 2.34 -6.39 9.68
C TRP A 22 2.05 -7.77 10.31
N LEU A 23 0.82 -8.01 10.79
CA LEU A 23 0.37 -9.33 11.25
C LEU A 23 0.40 -10.37 10.13
N ASP A 24 0.25 -9.96 8.87
CA ASP A 24 0.27 -10.87 7.72
C ASP A 24 1.68 -11.41 7.46
N HIS A 25 2.71 -10.61 7.73
CA HIS A 25 4.11 -11.07 7.69
C HIS A 25 4.40 -12.05 8.83
N GLU A 26 3.94 -11.75 10.04
CA GLU A 26 4.08 -12.62 11.21
C GLU A 26 3.37 -13.97 11.02
N LEU A 27 2.21 -13.99 10.34
CA LEU A 27 1.50 -15.21 9.98
C LEU A 27 2.16 -16.01 8.84
N SER A 28 2.94 -15.34 7.99
CA SER A 28 3.64 -15.96 6.87
C SER A 28 4.96 -16.61 7.27
N ASP A 29 5.59 -16.11 8.33
CA ASP A 29 6.83 -16.66 8.87
C ASP A 29 6.51 -17.75 9.90
N SER A 30 6.72 -19.01 9.53
CA SER A 30 6.43 -20.18 10.36
C SER A 30 7.24 -20.23 11.67
N HIS A 31 8.27 -19.38 11.82
CA HIS A 31 9.11 -19.27 13.00
C HIS A 31 8.84 -18.03 13.85
N ALA A 32 7.94 -17.15 13.42
CA ALA A 32 7.72 -15.88 14.08
C ALA A 32 6.80 -16.04 15.30
N SER A 33 7.23 -15.41 16.39
CA SER A 33 6.67 -15.42 17.74
C SER A 33 6.90 -16.66 18.62
N GLY A 34 8.14 -16.77 19.13
CA GLY A 34 8.42 -17.24 20.50
C GLY A 34 7.87 -16.31 21.59
N ALA A 35 6.69 -15.71 21.38
CA ALA A 35 6.06 -14.77 22.31
C ALA A 35 5.64 -15.53 23.57
N ARG A 36 6.08 -15.07 24.74
CA ARG A 36 5.72 -15.66 26.05
C ARG A 36 4.22 -15.53 26.31
N ASP A 37 3.64 -16.42 27.12
CA ASP A 37 2.21 -16.39 27.45
C ASP A 37 1.80 -15.35 28.51
N GLN A 38 2.36 -14.14 28.43
CA GLN A 38 2.13 -13.08 29.40
C GLN A 38 2.19 -11.69 28.75
N GLY A 39 1.36 -10.76 29.24
CA GLY A 39 1.30 -9.37 28.78
C GLY A 39 1.05 -9.24 27.28
N PHE A 40 1.83 -8.38 26.62
CA PHE A 40 1.77 -8.11 25.18
C PHE A 40 1.82 -9.37 24.30
N GLY A 41 2.53 -10.43 24.71
CA GLY A 41 2.58 -11.67 23.95
C GLY A 41 1.22 -12.38 23.83
N ARG A 42 0.35 -12.24 24.85
CA ARG A 42 -1.03 -12.76 24.81
C ARG A 42 -1.90 -11.94 23.86
N GLU A 43 -1.79 -10.62 23.92
CA GLU A 43 -2.52 -9.72 23.02
C GLU A 43 -2.13 -9.95 21.55
N LEU A 44 -0.83 -10.12 21.29
CA LEU A 44 -0.32 -10.43 19.95
C LEU A 44 -0.85 -11.78 19.44
N ARG A 45 -0.77 -12.86 20.23
CA ARG A 45 -1.36 -14.16 19.82
C ARG A 45 -2.86 -14.08 19.57
N GLY A 46 -3.59 -13.30 20.38
CA GLY A 46 -5.01 -13.03 20.16
C GLY A 46 -5.27 -12.32 18.84
N ALA A 47 -4.51 -11.27 18.54
CA ALA A 47 -4.63 -10.54 17.27
C ALA A 47 -4.26 -11.39 16.05
N LEU A 48 -3.21 -12.21 16.14
CA LEU A 48 -2.84 -13.16 15.08
C LEU A 48 -3.94 -14.21 14.84
N ALA A 49 -4.57 -14.71 15.90
CA ALA A 49 -5.67 -15.67 15.78
C ALA A 49 -6.91 -15.04 15.10
N VAL A 50 -7.29 -13.82 15.50
CA VAL A 50 -8.38 -13.09 14.86
C VAL A 50 -8.05 -12.78 13.39
N ARG A 51 -6.83 -12.32 13.10
CA ARG A 51 -6.39 -12.04 11.73
C ARG A 51 -6.41 -13.27 10.85
N ARG A 52 -5.95 -14.41 11.38
CA ARG A 52 -6.00 -15.70 10.70
C ARG A 52 -7.42 -16.06 10.29
N GLN A 53 -8.35 -16.01 11.23
CA GLN A 53 -9.75 -16.32 11.00
C GLN A 53 -10.35 -15.39 9.94
N TRP A 54 -10.09 -14.08 10.05
CA TRP A 54 -10.55 -13.08 9.08
C TRP A 54 -10.03 -13.36 7.67
N LEU A 55 -8.75 -13.71 7.51
CA LEU A 55 -8.17 -14.05 6.20
C LEU A 55 -8.81 -15.31 5.59
N VAL A 56 -9.21 -16.29 6.41
CA VAL A 56 -9.94 -17.47 5.94
C VAL A 56 -11.37 -17.11 5.53
N GLU A 57 -12.05 -16.28 6.32
CA GLU A 57 -13.42 -15.80 6.02
C GLU A 57 -13.48 -14.97 4.73
N GLU A 58 -12.44 -14.18 4.46
CA GLU A 58 -12.29 -13.38 3.24
C GLU A 58 -11.80 -14.19 2.02
N ASP A 59 -11.67 -15.52 2.15
CA ASP A 59 -11.13 -16.44 1.14
C ASP A 59 -9.70 -16.09 0.69
N LEU A 60 -8.94 -15.41 1.55
CA LEU A 60 -7.54 -15.02 1.31
C LEU A 60 -6.54 -16.05 1.87
N ALA A 61 -7.01 -16.97 2.70
CA ALA A 61 -6.23 -18.05 3.28
C ALA A 61 -7.04 -19.33 3.40
N HIS A 62 -6.34 -20.43 3.65
CA HIS A 62 -6.94 -21.68 4.08
C HIS A 62 -6.25 -22.19 5.34
N GLU A 63 -7.02 -22.80 6.21
CA GLU A 63 -6.53 -23.49 7.40
C GLU A 63 -7.01 -24.93 7.37
N ASP A 64 -6.06 -25.87 7.35
CA ASP A 64 -6.33 -27.31 7.29
C ASP A 64 -5.46 -28.06 8.33
N ALA A 65 -5.46 -29.40 8.30
CA ALA A 65 -4.68 -30.22 9.22
C ALA A 65 -3.15 -29.97 9.14
N HIS A 66 -2.66 -29.35 8.06
CA HIS A 66 -1.28 -28.95 7.85
C HIS A 66 -1.01 -27.49 8.27
N GLY A 67 -2.02 -26.81 8.82
CA GLY A 67 -1.92 -25.46 9.37
C GLY A 67 -2.45 -24.37 8.43
N PHE A 68 -2.21 -23.13 8.84
CA PHE A 68 -2.60 -21.94 8.12
C PHE A 68 -1.69 -21.66 6.92
N ARG A 69 -2.27 -21.30 5.77
CA ARG A 69 -1.55 -20.85 4.58
C ARG A 69 -2.31 -19.77 3.85
N LEU A 70 -1.61 -18.70 3.47
CA LEU A 70 -2.14 -17.68 2.56
C LEU A 70 -2.33 -18.26 1.15
N ARG A 71 -3.41 -17.88 0.47
CA ARG A 71 -3.59 -18.17 -0.95
C ARG A 71 -2.59 -17.38 -1.78
N ARG A 72 -2.27 -17.90 -2.97
CA ARG A 72 -1.41 -17.20 -3.92
C ARG A 72 -2.04 -15.85 -4.30
N GLY A 73 -1.31 -14.76 -4.06
CA GLY A 73 -1.76 -13.39 -4.39
C GLY A 73 -2.69 -12.75 -3.35
N ALA A 74 -2.93 -13.38 -2.20
CA ALA A 74 -3.81 -12.84 -1.15
C ALA A 74 -3.44 -11.42 -0.70
N LEU A 75 -2.16 -11.17 -0.44
CA LEU A 75 -1.70 -9.83 -0.02
C LEU A 75 -1.82 -8.80 -1.13
N ALA A 76 -1.54 -9.19 -2.38
CA ALA A 76 -1.73 -8.31 -3.53
C ALA A 76 -3.22 -7.93 -3.72
N GLN A 77 -4.13 -8.88 -3.47
CA GLN A 77 -5.56 -8.61 -3.50
C GLN A 77 -5.98 -7.63 -2.40
N LEU A 78 -5.50 -7.78 -1.17
CA LEU A 78 -5.75 -6.84 -0.07
C LEU A 78 -5.25 -5.44 -0.41
N GLN A 79 -4.00 -5.34 -0.84
CA GLN A 79 -3.39 -4.07 -1.22
C GLN A 79 -4.17 -3.39 -2.35
N ARG A 80 -4.67 -4.16 -3.31
CA ARG A 80 -5.53 -3.63 -4.38
C ARG A 80 -6.88 -3.11 -3.87
N ARG A 81 -7.49 -3.76 -2.86
CA ARG A 81 -8.73 -3.27 -2.23
C ARG A 81 -8.51 -1.93 -1.56
N GLU A 82 -7.43 -1.77 -0.78
CA GLU A 82 -7.08 -0.48 -0.16
C GLU A 82 -6.81 0.59 -1.22
N LEU A 83 -6.03 0.26 -2.25
CA LEU A 83 -5.72 1.16 -3.35
C LEU A 83 -6.98 1.70 -4.04
N LEU A 84 -7.96 0.83 -4.31
CA LEU A 84 -9.21 1.23 -4.96
C LEU A 84 -10.07 2.12 -4.04
N ARG A 85 -10.10 1.86 -2.74
CA ARG A 85 -10.78 2.72 -1.74
C ARG A 85 -10.14 4.12 -1.70
N LEU A 86 -8.81 4.19 -1.64
CA LEU A 86 -8.07 5.45 -1.68
C LEU A 86 -8.25 6.19 -3.00
N ALA A 87 -8.27 5.46 -4.12
CA ALA A 87 -8.52 6.02 -5.43
C ALA A 87 -9.91 6.66 -5.51
N GLU A 88 -10.95 6.03 -4.95
CA GLU A 88 -12.29 6.61 -4.92
C GLU A 88 -12.33 7.92 -4.11
N GLU A 89 -11.65 7.97 -2.96
CA GLU A 89 -11.50 9.20 -2.17
C GLU A 89 -10.81 10.31 -2.96
N VAL A 90 -9.66 10.02 -3.56
CA VAL A 90 -8.91 10.99 -4.36
C VAL A 90 -9.69 11.42 -5.62
N SER A 91 -10.45 10.51 -6.22
CA SER A 91 -11.30 10.82 -7.37
C SER A 91 -12.38 11.84 -7.02
N ARG A 92 -13.03 11.69 -5.85
CA ARG A 92 -13.99 12.66 -5.31
C ARG A 92 -13.36 14.02 -5.01
N ASP A 93 -12.15 14.02 -4.45
CA ASP A 93 -11.42 15.25 -4.13
C ASP A 93 -10.98 16.02 -5.38
N LEU A 94 -10.47 15.32 -6.39
CA LEU A 94 -9.88 15.94 -7.58
C LEU A 94 -10.89 16.15 -8.72
N GLY A 95 -12.04 15.47 -8.69
CA GLY A 95 -12.98 15.42 -9.80
C GLY A 95 -12.39 14.75 -11.05
N LYS A 96 -11.45 13.81 -10.87
CA LYS A 96 -10.71 13.13 -11.95
C LYS A 96 -10.91 11.63 -11.88
N THR A 97 -10.80 10.97 -13.02
CA THR A 97 -10.89 9.50 -13.10
C THR A 97 -9.59 8.86 -12.63
N TYR A 98 -9.70 7.81 -11.82
CA TYR A 98 -8.56 6.97 -11.47
C TYR A 98 -8.22 6.02 -12.63
N VAL A 99 -6.94 5.92 -12.95
CA VAL A 99 -6.40 4.92 -13.88
C VAL A 99 -5.36 4.08 -13.15
N GLU A 100 -5.59 2.76 -13.13
CA GLU A 100 -4.71 1.78 -12.49
C GLU A 100 -3.35 1.74 -13.20
N ALA A 101 -2.26 1.71 -12.42
CA ALA A 101 -0.91 1.61 -12.95
C ALA A 101 -0.67 0.19 -13.47
N ALA A 102 -0.65 0.01 -14.79
CA ALA A 102 -0.22 -1.25 -15.37
C ALA A 102 1.32 -1.37 -15.36
N SER A 103 1.81 -2.59 -15.10
CA SER A 103 3.24 -2.87 -15.20
C SER A 103 3.75 -2.62 -16.62
N GLU A 104 4.98 -2.14 -16.71
CA GLU A 104 5.68 -1.74 -17.95
C GLU A 104 5.02 -0.58 -18.71
N VAL A 105 3.97 0.03 -18.15
CA VAL A 105 3.35 1.20 -18.74
C VAL A 105 4.02 2.48 -18.24
N ARG A 106 4.28 3.37 -19.19
CA ARG A 106 4.79 4.71 -18.92
C ARG A 106 3.67 5.58 -18.37
N ILE A 107 3.88 6.13 -17.19
CA ILE A 107 3.00 7.08 -16.53
C ILE A 107 3.61 8.47 -16.68
N GLU A 108 2.81 9.44 -17.12
CA GLU A 108 3.20 10.84 -17.20
C GLU A 108 2.24 11.70 -16.38
N GLY A 109 2.77 12.73 -15.74
CA GLY A 109 1.94 13.64 -14.96
C GLY A 109 2.75 14.48 -13.99
N ARG A 110 2.06 15.06 -13.02
CA ARG A 110 2.63 15.82 -11.91
C ARG A 110 2.45 15.02 -10.63
N ILE A 111 3.52 14.88 -9.85
CA ILE A 111 3.40 14.32 -8.50
C ILE A 111 2.69 15.36 -7.63
N ALA A 112 1.40 15.19 -7.37
CA ALA A 112 0.58 16.17 -6.68
C ALA A 112 0.83 16.18 -5.18
N ARG A 113 0.75 15.00 -4.56
CA ARG A 113 0.87 14.81 -3.11
C ARG A 113 1.18 13.35 -2.77
N ARG A 114 1.61 13.13 -1.53
CA ARG A 114 1.61 11.83 -0.88
C ARG A 114 0.27 11.63 -0.16
N ILE A 115 -0.28 10.42 -0.23
CA ILE A 115 -1.35 9.96 0.66
C ILE A 115 -0.79 8.84 1.53
N GLU A 116 -1.21 8.80 2.79
CA GLU A 116 -0.83 7.76 3.73
C GLU A 116 -1.80 6.58 3.61
N ALA A 117 -1.26 5.36 3.64
CA ALA A 117 -2.00 4.11 3.75
C ALA A 117 -1.35 3.26 4.85
N GLU A 118 -2.01 2.19 5.29
CA GLU A 118 -1.46 1.35 6.37
C GLU A 118 -0.29 0.50 5.88
N ALA A 119 -0.40 -0.09 4.69
CA ALA A 119 0.68 -0.85 4.05
C ALA A 119 1.85 0.03 3.55
N GLY A 120 1.61 1.32 3.33
CA GLY A 120 2.61 2.29 2.86
C GLY A 120 1.99 3.48 2.14
N GLY A 121 2.74 4.57 1.97
CA GLY A 121 2.23 5.74 1.26
C GLY A 121 2.09 5.52 -0.25
N TYR A 122 1.17 6.24 -0.88
CA TYR A 122 1.06 6.33 -2.34
C TYR A 122 1.33 7.76 -2.81
N ALA A 123 1.94 7.90 -3.99
CA ALA A 123 1.98 9.17 -4.71
C ALA A 123 0.76 9.30 -5.62
N VAL A 124 0.13 10.47 -5.59
CA VAL A 124 -0.86 10.87 -6.57
C VAL A 124 -0.13 11.49 -7.75
N ILE A 125 -0.12 10.79 -8.89
CA ILE A 125 0.36 11.33 -10.15
C ILE A 125 -0.86 11.75 -10.96
N GLU A 126 -1.02 13.03 -11.23
CA GLU A 126 -2.17 13.52 -11.99
C GLU A 126 -1.78 14.26 -13.26
N ASN A 127 -2.68 14.24 -14.23
CA ASN A 127 -2.66 15.13 -15.39
C ASN A 127 -3.96 15.94 -15.44
N ALA A 128 -4.31 16.47 -16.61
CA ALA A 128 -5.51 17.29 -16.77
C ALA A 128 -6.84 16.49 -16.66
N ARG A 129 -6.82 15.18 -16.92
CA ARG A 129 -8.03 14.35 -17.08
C ARG A 129 -8.14 13.25 -16.03
N ASP A 130 -7.02 12.63 -15.70
CA ASP A 130 -6.97 11.47 -14.84
C ASP A 130 -5.83 11.59 -13.82
N PHE A 131 -5.81 10.61 -12.92
CA PHE A 131 -4.70 10.40 -12.01
C PHE A 131 -4.46 8.91 -11.78
N THR A 132 -3.25 8.61 -11.34
CA THR A 132 -2.81 7.27 -10.97
C THR A 132 -2.18 7.32 -9.58
N LEU A 133 -2.33 6.23 -8.85
CA LEU A 133 -1.68 6.00 -7.57
C LEU A 133 -0.55 5.01 -7.79
N VAL A 134 0.66 5.37 -7.33
CA VAL A 134 1.83 4.49 -7.36
C VAL A 134 2.47 4.45 -5.98
N PRO A 135 3.14 3.35 -5.60
CA PRO A 135 3.84 3.27 -4.31
C PRO A 135 4.80 4.45 -4.11
N TRP A 136 4.76 5.07 -2.93
CA TRP A 136 5.58 6.22 -2.63
C TRP A 136 7.07 5.85 -2.55
N SER A 137 7.91 6.57 -3.29
CA SER A 137 9.37 6.45 -3.21
C SER A 137 10.01 7.65 -2.49
N ARG A 138 11.21 7.47 -1.93
CA ARG A 138 11.98 8.57 -1.34
C ARG A 138 12.29 9.67 -2.36
N ASP A 139 12.46 9.32 -3.63
CA ASP A 139 12.80 10.25 -4.69
C ASP A 139 11.65 11.19 -5.02
N PHE A 140 10.40 10.76 -4.83
CA PHE A 140 9.22 11.60 -5.02
C PHE A 140 9.17 12.78 -4.08
N ALA A 141 9.71 12.66 -2.86
CA ALA A 141 9.68 13.75 -1.88
C ALA A 141 10.31 15.04 -2.44
N ARG A 142 11.35 14.93 -3.28
CA ARG A 142 12.02 16.07 -3.92
C ARG A 142 11.36 16.53 -5.23
N GLN A 143 10.38 15.77 -5.70
CA GLN A 143 9.72 15.93 -7.00
C GLN A 143 8.24 16.27 -6.88
N VAL A 144 7.68 16.34 -5.67
CA VAL A 144 6.33 16.88 -5.43
C VAL A 144 6.19 18.26 -6.07
N GLY A 145 5.06 18.46 -6.76
CA GLY A 145 4.76 19.67 -7.52
C GLY A 145 5.33 19.68 -8.94
N LYS A 146 6.24 18.76 -9.30
CA LYS A 146 6.91 18.76 -10.60
C LYS A 146 6.30 17.75 -11.57
N ALA A 147 6.27 18.13 -12.84
CA ALA A 147 5.87 17.25 -13.93
C ALA A 147 7.03 16.32 -14.34
N GLY A 148 6.69 15.10 -14.73
CA GLY A 148 7.64 14.09 -15.14
C GLY A 148 6.96 12.86 -15.69
N ALA A 149 7.77 11.82 -15.86
CA ALA A 149 7.29 10.52 -16.27
C ALA A 149 8.12 9.41 -15.65
N GLY A 150 7.50 8.26 -15.44
CA GLY A 150 8.15 7.05 -14.94
C GLY A 150 7.55 5.81 -15.58
N ILE A 151 8.26 4.69 -15.47
CA ILE A 151 7.74 3.37 -15.84
C ILE A 151 7.64 2.58 -14.55
N VAL A 152 6.45 2.03 -14.29
CA VAL A 152 6.26 1.05 -13.21
C VAL A 152 6.79 -0.28 -13.74
N ARG A 153 7.70 -0.91 -13.00
CA ARG A 153 8.07 -2.32 -13.24
C ARG A 153 7.47 -3.14 -12.10
N ASP A 154 7.10 -4.38 -12.38
CA ASP A 154 6.44 -5.32 -11.46
C ASP A 154 6.80 -5.07 -9.98
N ASP A 155 5.82 -4.61 -9.20
CA ASP A 155 5.91 -4.27 -7.76
C ASP A 155 7.12 -3.40 -7.35
N THR A 156 7.85 -2.86 -8.32
CA THR A 156 9.06 -2.08 -8.16
C THR A 156 8.77 -0.61 -8.39
N MET A 157 9.46 0.19 -7.59
CA MET A 157 9.30 1.63 -7.55
C MET A 157 9.53 2.26 -8.94
N PRO A 158 8.59 3.06 -9.47
CA PRO A 158 8.80 3.72 -10.75
C PRO A 158 9.95 4.74 -10.66
N HIS A 159 10.90 4.64 -11.59
CA HIS A 159 11.98 5.62 -11.72
C HIS A 159 11.46 6.89 -12.40
N TRP A 160 11.25 7.95 -11.62
CA TRP A 160 10.65 9.19 -12.10
C TRP A 160 11.68 10.17 -12.64
N THR A 161 11.50 10.51 -13.92
CA THR A 161 12.35 11.44 -14.65
C THR A 161 11.58 12.74 -14.86
N LEU A 162 12.15 13.87 -14.43
CA LEU A 162 11.57 15.18 -14.69
C LEU A 162 11.46 15.42 -16.20
N GLN A 163 10.33 15.95 -16.66
CA GLN A 163 10.24 16.43 -18.03
C GLN A 163 11.21 17.61 -18.17
N ARG A 164 12.19 17.51 -19.08
CA ARG A 164 12.99 18.67 -19.46
C ARG A 164 12.03 19.70 -20.04
N GLY A 165 11.96 20.87 -19.42
CA GLY A 165 11.09 21.94 -19.86
C GLY A 165 11.27 22.16 -21.36
N ARG A 166 10.19 22.06 -22.12
CA ARG A 166 10.10 22.84 -23.35
C ARG A 166 10.12 24.29 -22.90
N GLN A 167 11.28 24.94 -23.01
CA GLN A 167 11.28 26.38 -23.22
C GLN A 167 10.39 26.58 -24.45
N GLY A 168 9.21 27.16 -24.24
CA GLY A 168 8.41 27.63 -25.36
C GLY A 168 9.26 28.60 -26.17
N PRO A 169 9.14 28.63 -27.51
CA PRO A 169 9.92 29.59 -28.30
C PRO A 169 9.59 31.00 -27.81
N GLU A 170 10.61 31.74 -27.38
CA GLU A 170 10.53 33.18 -27.24
C GLU A 170 10.30 33.73 -28.66
N ILE A 171 9.08 34.20 -28.91
CA ILE A 171 8.74 34.87 -30.15
C ILE A 171 8.97 36.36 -29.90
N GLY A 172 10.04 36.89 -30.51
CA GLY A 172 10.18 38.31 -30.92
C GLY A 172 10.41 39.33 -29.82
#